data_AF-A0A354HTD8-F1
#
_entry.id   AF-A0A354HTD8-F1
#
_cell.length_a   1.000
_cell.length_b   1.000
_cell.length_c   1.000
_cell.angle_alpha   90.00
_cell.angle_beta   90.00
_cell.angle_gamma   90.00
#
_symmetry.space_group_name_H-M   'P 1'
#
loop_
_entity.id
_entity.type
_entity.pdbx_description
1 polymer ?
#
loop_
_entity_poly.entity_id
_entity_poly.type
_entity_poly.pdbx_seq_one_letter_code
_entity_poly.pdbx_strand_id
1 'polypeptide(L)'
;MKEIGAAVLVAALAVMAINGINILPYMLVSVIGLMLITRFELLDKIGNGSKHIKDKSALSEISFDSVGGQDDAKHDLMEALSLLKSSYSSKLLGIKPLGGILLQGPPGTGKTLMARAAANFTDSVFVAAAGSEFVEMYAGVGAKRVRDLFSKARRLAHRNGRDSALVFIDEMDVVGAKRGKVESHMEYDQTLNQLLVELDGIEDMQDVKLFVLGATNRADLLDDALLRPGRFD
;
A
#
# COMPACT_ATOMS: atom_id res chain seq x y z
N MET A 1 -18.85 -17.28 -23.53
CA MET A 1 -17.74 -17.43 -24.51
C MET A 1 -17.05 -18.79 -24.40
N LYS A 2 -16.56 -19.21 -23.22
CA LYS A 2 -15.84 -20.50 -23.04
C LYS A 2 -16.68 -21.74 -23.39
N GLU A 3 -17.95 -21.77 -22.97
CA GLU A 3 -18.86 -22.89 -23.25
C GLU A 3 -19.20 -23.04 -24.74
N ILE A 4 -19.40 -21.90 -25.42
CA ILE A 4 -19.66 -21.87 -26.87
C ILE A 4 -18.41 -22.36 -27.64
N GLY A 5 -17.21 -21.94 -27.23
CA GLY A 5 -15.96 -22.39 -27.84
C GLY A 5 -15.71 -23.89 -27.67
N ALA A 6 -16.02 -24.45 -26.48
CA ALA A 6 -15.90 -25.88 -26.23
C ALA A 6 -16.88 -26.70 -27.08
N ALA A 7 -18.13 -26.24 -27.22
CA ALA A 7 -19.12 -26.91 -28.06
C ALA A 7 -18.71 -26.93 -29.54
N VAL A 8 -18.17 -25.82 -30.05
CA VAL A 8 -17.67 -25.73 -31.44
C VAL A 8 -16.47 -26.65 -31.67
N LEU A 9 -15.54 -26.73 -30.71
CA LEU A 9 -14.38 -27.61 -30.80
C LEU A 9 -14.78 -29.10 -30.84
N VAL A 10 -15.72 -29.51 -29.97
CA VAL A 10 -16.23 -30.89 -29.94
C VAL A 10 -16.95 -31.23 -31.24
N ALA A 11 -17.76 -30.32 -31.78
CA ALA A 11 -18.44 -30.51 -33.05
C ALA A 11 -17.45 -30.66 -34.22
N ALA A 12 -16.39 -29.85 -34.26
CA ALA A 12 -15.36 -29.92 -35.30
C ALA A 12 -14.59 -31.26 -35.26
N LEU A 13 -14.23 -31.73 -34.07
CA LEU A 13 -13.57 -33.02 -33.87
C LEU A 13 -14.47 -34.19 -34.27
N ALA A 14 -15.78 -34.12 -33.98
CA ALA A 14 -16.76 -35.12 -34.40
C ALA A 14 -16.91 -35.17 -35.92
N VAL A 15 -16.97 -34.02 -36.61
CA VAL A 15 -17.02 -33.94 -38.07
C VAL A 15 -15.75 -34.52 -38.71
N MET A 16 -14.58 -34.23 -38.14
CA MET A 16 -13.31 -34.81 -38.60
C MET A 16 -13.26 -36.33 -38.44
N ALA A 17 -13.82 -36.86 -37.34
CA ALA A 17 -13.92 -38.30 -37.11
C ALA A 17 -14.84 -38.99 -38.13
N ILE A 18 -15.99 -38.39 -38.44
CA ILE A 18 -16.95 -38.91 -39.43
C ILE A 18 -16.33 -38.93 -40.84
N ASN A 19 -15.47 -37.97 -41.14
CA ASN A 19 -14.75 -37.87 -42.41
C ASN A 19 -13.49 -38.77 -42.49
N GLY A 20 -13.27 -39.64 -41.51
CA GLY A 20 -12.15 -40.60 -41.51
C GLY A 20 -10.77 -39.98 -41.27
N ILE A 21 -10.72 -38.73 -40.79
CA ILE A 21 -9.46 -38.06 -40.45
C ILE A 21 -9.02 -38.53 -39.07
N ASN A 22 -7.71 -38.78 -38.90
CA ASN A 22 -7.16 -39.17 -37.60
C ASN A 22 -7.26 -38.00 -36.61
N ILE A 23 -8.20 -38.11 -35.66
CA ILE A 23 -8.51 -37.06 -34.67
C ILE A 23 -7.53 -37.02 -33.48
N LEU A 24 -6.72 -38.06 -33.29
CA LEU A 24 -5.83 -38.21 -32.14
C LEU A 24 -4.86 -37.02 -31.93
N PRO A 25 -4.15 -36.49 -32.95
CA PRO A 25 -3.26 -35.35 -32.76
C PRO A 25 -4.01 -34.06 -32.37
N TYR A 26 -5.20 -33.84 -32.92
CA TYR A 26 -6.00 -32.63 -32.63
C TYR A 26 -6.59 -32.66 -31.22
N MET A 27 -7.01 -33.83 -30.75
CA MET A 27 -7.44 -34.05 -29.37
C MET A 27 -6.30 -33.71 -28.38
N LEU A 28 -5.09 -34.22 -28.62
CA LEU A 28 -3.92 -33.99 -27.76
C LEU A 28 -3.56 -32.49 -27.65
N VAL A 29 -3.51 -31.78 -28.78
CA VAL A 29 -3.22 -30.34 -28.79
C VAL A 29 -4.28 -29.54 -28.05
N SER A 30 -5.57 -29.91 -28.19
CA SER A 30 -6.65 -29.22 -27.51
C SER A 30 -6.60 -29.39 -25.99
N VAL A 31 -6.27 -30.59 -25.49
CA VAL A 31 -6.13 -30.88 -24.06
C VAL A 31 -4.94 -30.14 -23.46
N ILE A 32 -3.80 -30.14 -24.16
CA ILE A 32 -2.60 -29.41 -23.73
C ILE A 32 -2.88 -27.90 -23.70
N GLY A 33 -3.55 -27.36 -24.72
CA GLY A 33 -3.96 -25.95 -24.76
C GLY A 33 -4.87 -25.57 -23.58
N LEU A 34 -5.88 -26.41 -23.28
CA LEU A 34 -6.77 -26.19 -22.14
C LEU A 34 -6.01 -26.25 -20.80
N MET A 35 -5.07 -27.19 -20.66
CA MET A 35 -4.22 -27.32 -19.48
C MET A 35 -3.31 -26.11 -19.27
N LEU A 36 -2.74 -25.55 -20.34
CA LEU A 36 -1.93 -24.34 -20.29
C LEU A 36 -2.76 -23.10 -19.94
N ILE A 37 -3.94 -22.93 -20.53
CA ILE A 37 -4.83 -21.79 -20.24
C ILE A 37 -5.29 -21.84 -18.78
N THR A 38 -5.69 -23.00 -18.28
CA THR A 38 -6.13 -23.15 -16.87
C THR A 38 -4.98 -22.92 -15.89
N ARG A 39 -3.76 -23.37 -16.20
CA ARG A 39 -2.56 -23.09 -15.39
C ARG A 39 -2.17 -21.62 -15.43
N PHE A 40 -2.29 -20.96 -16.58
CA PHE A 40 -2.01 -19.53 -16.73
C PHE A 40 -3.01 -18.67 -15.94
N GLU A 41 -4.32 -18.95 -16.04
CA GLU A 41 -5.34 -18.27 -15.23
C GLU A 41 -5.15 -18.50 -13.73
N LEU A 42 -4.69 -19.69 -13.32
CA LEU A 42 -4.38 -19.98 -11.92
C LEU A 42 -3.16 -19.17 -11.44
N LEU A 43 -2.10 -19.09 -12.24
CA LEU A 43 -0.90 -18.31 -11.93
C LEU A 43 -1.20 -16.82 -11.85
N ASP A 44 -2.06 -16.29 -12.71
CA ASP A 44 -2.49 -14.89 -12.69
C ASP A 44 -3.35 -14.57 -11.44
N LYS A 45 -4.21 -15.51 -11.03
CA LYS A 45 -4.96 -15.42 -9.76
C LYS A 45 -4.08 -15.57 -8.52
N ILE A 46 -3.00 -16.33 -8.57
CA ILE A 46 -2.04 -16.46 -7.48
C ILE A 46 -1.12 -15.23 -7.42
N GLY A 47 -0.75 -14.66 -8.57
CA GLY A 47 0.01 -13.40 -8.68
C GLY A 47 -0.76 -12.16 -8.20
N ASN A 48 -2.08 -12.13 -8.39
CA ASN A 48 -2.99 -11.14 -7.81
C ASN A 48 -3.58 -11.57 -6.44
N GLY A 49 -3.14 -12.71 -5.89
CA GLY A 49 -3.74 -13.37 -4.72
C GLY A 49 -3.12 -13.04 -3.35
N SER A 50 -2.19 -12.08 -3.27
CA SER A 50 -1.55 -11.67 -2.01
C SER A 50 -1.33 -10.15 -2.05
N LYS A 51 -1.95 -9.29 -1.26
CA LYS A 51 -2.68 -9.42 0.01
C LYS A 51 -4.00 -8.66 -0.10
N HIS A 52 -5.03 -9.21 0.54
CA HIS A 52 -6.20 -8.46 0.96
C HIS A 52 -5.71 -7.36 1.94
N ILE A 53 -5.25 -6.21 1.43
CA ILE A 53 -5.20 -4.98 2.21
C ILE A 53 -6.66 -4.77 2.59
N LYS A 54 -7.01 -5.09 3.84
CA LYS A 54 -8.36 -4.90 4.38
C LYS A 54 -8.79 -3.48 4.00
N ASP A 55 -9.71 -3.36 3.04
CA ASP A 55 -10.48 -2.15 2.81
C ASP A 55 -11.37 -1.97 4.04
N LYS A 56 -10.79 -1.52 5.15
CA LYS A 56 -11.53 -0.86 6.21
C LYS A 56 -11.83 0.56 5.72
N SER A 57 -12.68 0.67 4.69
CA SER A 57 -13.21 1.94 4.20
C SER A 57 -14.36 2.47 5.08
N ALA A 58 -14.66 1.82 6.20
CA ALA A 58 -15.47 2.44 7.23
C ALA A 58 -14.60 3.47 7.96
N LEU A 59 -14.96 4.75 7.82
CA LEU A 59 -14.55 5.82 8.74
C LEU A 59 -14.56 5.22 10.15
N SER A 60 -13.39 5.09 10.77
CA SER A 60 -13.36 4.57 12.13
C SER A 60 -14.00 5.63 13.03
N GLU A 61 -15.10 5.29 13.70
CA GLU A 61 -15.72 6.09 14.78
C GLU A 61 -14.77 6.41 15.95
N ILE A 62 -13.50 6.01 15.84
CA ILE A 62 -12.45 6.22 16.82
C ILE A 62 -12.02 7.69 16.74
N SER A 63 -12.29 8.45 17.80
CA SER A 63 -11.77 9.80 18.02
C SER A 63 -10.54 9.77 18.95
N PHE A 64 -9.88 10.90 19.14
CA PHE A 64 -8.80 11.02 20.12
C PHE A 64 -9.27 10.75 21.56
N ASP A 65 -10.56 10.95 21.86
CA ASP A 65 -11.16 10.62 23.16
C ASP A 65 -11.21 9.11 23.42
N SER A 66 -11.18 8.30 22.36
CA SER A 66 -11.11 6.84 22.46
C SER A 66 -9.71 6.33 22.82
N VAL A 67 -8.69 7.20 22.78
CA VAL A 67 -7.31 6.87 23.18
C VAL A 67 -7.15 7.27 24.64
N GLY A 68 -6.90 6.31 25.53
CA GLY A 68 -6.68 6.61 26.95
C GLY A 68 -5.29 7.19 27.22
N GLY A 69 -5.21 8.26 28.03
CA GLY A 69 -3.95 8.92 28.40
C GLY A 69 -3.21 9.55 27.19
N GLN A 70 -1.89 9.66 27.26
CA GLN A 70 -1.03 10.21 26.18
C GLN A 70 -1.41 11.64 25.77
N ASP A 71 -1.82 12.47 26.73
CA ASP A 71 -2.40 13.78 26.43
C ASP A 71 -1.42 14.72 25.71
N ASP A 72 -0.15 14.69 26.09
CA ASP A 72 0.91 15.43 25.39
C ASP A 72 1.05 14.96 23.93
N ALA A 73 1.20 13.66 23.69
CA ALA A 73 1.35 13.11 22.34
C ALA A 73 0.10 13.32 21.47
N LYS A 74 -1.10 13.31 22.05
CA LYS A 74 -2.33 13.68 21.34
C LYS A 74 -2.29 15.15 20.95
N HIS A 75 -1.89 16.03 21.87
CA HIS A 75 -1.82 17.46 21.63
C HIS A 75 -0.85 17.78 20.49
N ASP A 76 0.38 17.26 20.57
CA ASP A 76 1.42 17.45 19.56
C ASP A 76 0.95 16.95 18.18
N LEU A 77 0.31 15.78 18.14
CA LEU A 77 -0.22 15.22 16.89
C LEU A 77 -1.37 16.08 16.34
N MET A 78 -2.30 16.54 17.18
CA MET A 78 -3.39 17.41 16.74
C MET A 78 -2.88 18.76 16.22
N GLU A 79 -1.86 19.33 16.86
CA GLU A 79 -1.21 20.56 16.39
C GLU A 79 -0.56 20.35 15.02
N ALA A 80 0.28 19.32 14.88
CA ALA A 80 0.94 18.99 13.63
C ALA A 80 -0.06 18.75 12.47
N LEU A 81 -1.15 18.00 12.73
CA LEU A 81 -2.20 17.76 11.73
C LEU A 81 -2.98 19.03 11.38
N SER A 82 -3.18 19.94 12.33
CA SER A 82 -3.85 21.23 12.09
C SER A 82 -3.00 22.15 11.21
N LEU A 83 -1.69 22.17 11.42
CA LEU A 83 -0.74 22.86 10.56
C LEU A 83 -0.77 22.30 9.14
N LEU A 84 -0.80 20.97 8.99
CA LEU A 84 -0.86 20.34 7.66
C LEU A 84 -2.20 20.57 6.95
N LYS A 85 -3.31 20.65 7.69
CA LYS A 85 -4.62 20.99 7.13
C LYS A 85 -4.66 22.43 6.61
N SER A 86 -3.91 23.34 7.25
CA SER A 86 -3.89 24.79 6.95
C SER A 86 -2.77 25.21 5.98
N SER A 87 -2.53 24.44 4.91
CA SER A 87 -1.49 24.62 3.87
C SER A 87 -1.24 26.07 3.39
N TYR A 88 -2.25 26.95 3.45
CA TYR A 88 -2.13 28.38 3.11
C TYR A 88 -1.21 29.17 4.05
N SER A 89 -1.25 28.92 5.36
CA SER A 89 -0.43 29.64 6.35
C SER A 89 1.04 29.25 6.27
N SER A 90 1.34 27.97 6.04
CA SER A 90 2.71 27.45 5.98
C SER A 90 3.48 27.99 4.76
N LYS A 91 2.83 28.08 3.59
CA LYS A 91 3.41 28.67 2.38
C LYS A 91 3.72 30.16 2.54
N LEU A 92 2.84 30.92 3.20
CA LEU A 92 3.07 32.34 3.46
C LEU A 92 4.26 32.59 4.40
N LEU A 93 4.51 31.68 5.34
CA LEU A 93 5.56 31.79 6.33
C LEU A 93 6.90 31.19 5.87
N GLY A 94 6.97 30.62 4.66
CA GLY A 94 8.17 29.94 4.15
C GLY A 94 8.53 28.67 4.94
N ILE A 95 7.57 28.11 5.68
CA ILE A 95 7.76 26.90 6.47
C ILE A 95 7.60 25.72 5.52
N LYS A 96 8.63 24.86 5.43
CA LYS A 96 8.55 23.60 4.69
C LYS A 96 7.45 22.74 5.33
N PRO A 97 6.46 22.25 4.58
CA PRO A 97 5.40 21.45 5.17
C PRO A 97 5.98 20.14 5.74
N LEU A 98 5.39 19.63 6.82
CA LEU A 98 5.77 18.34 7.39
C LEU A 98 5.45 17.25 6.35
N GLY A 99 6.41 16.40 6.00
CA GLY A 99 6.18 15.33 5.02
C GLY A 99 5.32 14.20 5.60
N GLY A 100 5.62 13.80 6.82
CA GLY A 100 4.93 12.80 7.59
C GLY A 100 5.28 12.92 9.07
N ILE A 101 4.52 12.23 9.90
CA ILE A 101 4.67 12.25 11.36
C ILE A 101 5.05 10.85 11.82
N LEU A 102 6.07 10.71 12.66
CA LEU A 102 6.51 9.41 13.19
C LEU A 102 6.06 9.21 14.64
N LEU A 103 5.16 8.24 14.85
CA LEU A 103 4.75 7.80 16.19
C LEU A 103 5.77 6.81 16.74
N GLN A 104 6.53 7.23 17.75
CA GLN A 104 7.49 6.39 18.45
C GLN A 104 6.98 5.99 19.84
N GLY A 105 7.21 4.72 20.21
CA GLY A 105 7.06 4.28 21.60
C GLY A 105 7.00 2.77 21.73
N PRO A 106 6.96 2.22 22.95
CA PRO A 106 6.85 0.78 23.18
C PRO A 106 5.65 0.13 22.47
N PRO A 107 5.68 -1.19 22.19
CA PRO A 107 4.51 -1.89 21.66
C PRO A 107 3.33 -1.83 22.65
N GLY A 108 2.11 -1.81 22.14
CA GLY A 108 0.89 -1.79 22.96
C GLY A 108 0.46 -0.42 23.48
N THR A 109 1.15 0.68 23.14
CA THR A 109 0.80 2.05 23.57
C THR A 109 -0.30 2.73 22.75
N GLY A 110 -0.94 2.02 21.82
CA GLY A 110 -2.06 2.55 21.04
C GLY A 110 -1.69 3.36 19.80
N LYS A 111 -0.46 3.27 19.27
CA LYS A 111 -0.03 3.98 18.03
C LYS A 111 -1.01 3.79 16.86
N THR A 112 -1.47 2.56 16.62
CA THR A 112 -2.46 2.26 15.57
C THR A 112 -3.84 2.89 15.87
N LEU A 113 -4.23 3.02 17.14
CA LEU A 113 -5.48 3.70 17.53
C LEU A 113 -5.35 5.22 17.33
N MET A 114 -4.20 5.78 17.71
CA MET A 114 -3.86 7.19 17.52
C MET A 114 -3.87 7.57 16.03
N ALA A 115 -3.33 6.72 15.15
CA ALA A 115 -3.38 6.96 13.70
C ALA A 115 -4.81 6.92 13.13
N ARG A 116 -5.70 6.07 13.67
CA ARG A 116 -7.12 6.05 13.28
C ARG A 116 -7.86 7.29 13.75
N ALA A 117 -7.59 7.73 14.98
CA ALA A 117 -8.11 8.98 15.51
C ALA A 117 -7.65 10.20 14.68
N ALA A 118 -6.38 10.22 14.25
CA ALA A 118 -5.83 11.24 13.37
C ALA A 118 -6.54 11.31 12.01
N ALA A 119 -6.89 10.16 11.43
CA ALA A 119 -7.64 10.12 10.17
C ALA A 119 -9.05 10.71 10.33
N ASN A 120 -9.72 10.39 11.44
CA ASN A 120 -11.01 10.97 11.78
C ASN A 120 -10.91 12.50 11.99
N PHE A 121 -9.92 12.96 12.78
CA PHE A 121 -9.67 14.38 13.04
C PHE A 121 -9.40 15.19 11.76
N THR A 122 -8.68 14.61 10.81
CA THR A 122 -8.38 15.25 9.51
C THR A 122 -9.47 15.05 8.46
N ASP A 123 -10.54 14.32 8.78
CA ASP A 123 -11.61 13.93 7.84
C ASP A 123 -11.09 13.18 6.59
N SER A 124 -10.04 12.40 6.78
CA SER A 124 -9.30 11.73 5.71
C SER A 124 -9.71 10.27 5.55
N VAL A 125 -9.61 9.75 4.32
CA VAL A 125 -9.65 8.30 4.12
C VAL A 125 -8.44 7.65 4.77
N PHE A 126 -8.65 6.61 5.58
CA PHE A 126 -7.56 5.88 6.24
C PHE A 126 -7.13 4.67 5.41
N VAL A 127 -5.84 4.62 5.04
CA VAL A 127 -5.22 3.45 4.42
C VAL A 127 -4.02 3.03 5.26
N ALA A 128 -3.95 1.75 5.62
CA ALA A 128 -2.87 1.23 6.45
C ALA A 128 -2.17 0.04 5.81
N ALA A 129 -0.87 -0.08 6.10
CA ALA A 129 -0.05 -1.25 5.79
C ALA A 129 0.95 -1.49 6.93
N ALA A 130 1.31 -2.75 7.17
CA ALA A 130 2.45 -3.07 8.03
C ALA A 130 3.76 -3.03 7.22
N GLY A 131 4.88 -2.63 7.83
CA GLY A 131 6.18 -2.54 7.19
C GLY A 131 6.65 -3.88 6.61
N SER A 132 6.31 -4.98 7.29
CA SER A 132 6.53 -6.35 6.81
C SER A 132 5.78 -6.67 5.49
N GLU A 133 4.81 -5.87 5.08
CA GLU A 133 4.16 -6.01 3.78
C GLU A 133 5.02 -5.57 2.61
N PHE A 134 6.08 -4.80 2.84
CA PHE A 134 6.98 -4.37 1.77
C PHE A 134 8.24 -5.25 1.66
N VAL A 135 8.46 -6.16 2.60
CA VAL A 135 9.61 -7.07 2.60
C VAL A 135 9.30 -8.26 1.69
N GLU A 136 10.08 -8.41 0.63
CA GLU A 136 9.93 -9.47 -0.38
C GLU A 136 11.28 -9.95 -0.87
N MET A 137 11.33 -11.20 -1.34
CA MET A 137 12.54 -11.79 -1.94
C MET A 137 12.74 -11.37 -3.40
N TYR A 138 11.68 -10.90 -4.05
CA TYR A 138 11.67 -10.65 -5.48
C TYR A 138 11.89 -9.18 -5.81
N ALA A 139 12.67 -8.98 -6.88
CA ALA A 139 13.14 -7.67 -7.23
C ALA A 139 12.05 -6.64 -7.51
N GLY A 140 12.09 -5.51 -6.79
CA GLY A 140 11.18 -4.38 -6.98
C GLY A 140 9.72 -4.62 -6.57
N VAL A 141 9.38 -5.79 -5.99
CA VAL A 141 8.00 -6.05 -5.51
C VAL A 141 7.66 -5.15 -4.33
N GLY A 142 8.58 -4.97 -3.39
CA GLY A 142 8.40 -4.04 -2.26
C GLY A 142 8.16 -2.60 -2.72
N ALA A 143 9.02 -2.10 -3.62
CA ALA A 143 8.86 -0.77 -4.23
C ALA A 143 7.52 -0.63 -4.99
N LYS A 144 7.07 -1.66 -5.72
CA LYS A 144 5.74 -1.63 -6.36
C LYS A 144 4.63 -1.51 -5.32
N ARG A 145 4.68 -2.26 -4.21
CA ARG A 145 3.67 -2.20 -3.15
C ARG A 145 3.61 -0.83 -2.47
N VAL A 146 4.74 -0.16 -2.31
CA VAL A 146 4.77 1.23 -1.83
C VAL A 146 4.01 2.15 -2.78
N ARG A 147 4.30 2.10 -4.09
CA ARG A 147 3.55 2.89 -5.10
C ARG A 147 2.05 2.57 -5.10
N ASP A 148 1.71 1.29 -5.00
CA ASP A 148 0.32 0.82 -4.97
C ASP A 148 -0.42 1.32 -3.72
N LEU A 149 0.25 1.41 -2.56
CA LEU A 149 -0.32 1.93 -1.32
C LEU A 149 -0.72 3.40 -1.46
N PHE A 150 0.19 4.26 -1.90
CA PHE A 150 -0.05 5.69 -2.07
C PHE A 150 -1.09 5.96 -3.17
N SER A 151 -0.99 5.24 -4.29
CA SER A 151 -1.99 5.29 -5.37
C SER A 151 -3.38 4.85 -4.90
N LYS A 152 -3.44 3.81 -4.04
CA LYS A 152 -4.69 3.35 -3.44
C LYS A 152 -5.31 4.41 -2.53
N ALA A 153 -4.51 5.09 -1.71
CA ALA A 153 -4.99 6.16 -0.85
C ALA A 153 -5.65 7.29 -1.64
N ARG A 154 -4.98 7.80 -2.69
CA ARG A 154 -5.55 8.83 -3.58
C ARG A 154 -6.83 8.36 -4.25
N ARG A 155 -6.82 7.15 -4.83
CA ARG A 155 -8.01 6.58 -5.50
C ARG A 155 -9.20 6.44 -4.55
N LEU A 156 -8.95 6.04 -3.30
CA LEU A 156 -10.02 5.92 -2.31
C LEU A 156 -10.53 7.28 -1.85
N ALA A 157 -9.67 8.30 -1.68
CA ALA A 157 -10.14 9.65 -1.40
C ALA A 157 -11.11 10.15 -2.47
N HIS A 158 -10.71 10.05 -3.75
CA HIS A 158 -11.57 10.41 -4.89
C HIS A 158 -12.90 9.66 -4.89
N ARG A 159 -12.84 8.33 -4.72
CA ARG A 159 -14.05 7.48 -4.73
C ARG A 159 -15.03 7.86 -3.62
N ASN A 160 -14.53 8.23 -2.45
CA ASN A 160 -15.34 8.59 -1.30
C ASN A 160 -15.65 10.10 -1.22
N GLY A 161 -15.30 10.88 -2.26
CA GLY A 161 -15.55 12.33 -2.28
C GLY A 161 -14.77 13.12 -1.21
N ARG A 162 -13.60 12.63 -0.81
CA ARG A 162 -12.71 13.29 0.17
C ARG A 162 -11.58 14.02 -0.54
N ASP A 163 -11.15 15.15 0.02
CA ASP A 163 -9.99 15.92 -0.45
C ASP A 163 -8.67 15.50 0.22
N SER A 164 -8.73 14.53 1.15
CA SER A 164 -7.58 14.05 1.91
C SER A 164 -7.57 12.53 2.11
N ALA A 165 -6.36 11.99 2.25
CA ALA A 165 -6.11 10.62 2.69
C ALA A 165 -4.97 10.56 3.69
N LEU A 166 -5.09 9.68 4.68
CA LEU A 166 -4.06 9.37 5.66
C LEU A 166 -3.50 7.98 5.37
N VAL A 167 -2.22 7.93 5.02
CA VAL A 167 -1.44 6.69 4.83
C VAL A 167 -0.72 6.38 6.14
N PHE A 168 -1.06 5.25 6.74
CA PHE A 168 -0.44 4.76 7.96
C PHE A 168 0.47 3.55 7.67
N ILE A 169 1.73 3.64 8.07
CA ILE A 169 2.68 2.52 7.99
C ILE A 169 3.08 2.12 9.40
N ASP A 170 2.63 0.95 9.83
CA ASP A 170 3.07 0.35 11.10
C ASP A 170 4.39 -0.39 10.92
N GLU A 171 5.13 -0.65 12.00
CA GLU A 171 6.43 -1.35 11.96
C GLU A 171 7.41 -0.70 10.97
N MET A 172 7.52 0.64 11.01
CA MET A 172 8.42 1.41 10.14
C MET A 172 9.87 0.95 10.23
N ASP A 173 10.32 0.43 11.37
CA ASP A 173 11.64 -0.16 11.55
C ASP A 173 11.87 -1.41 10.68
N VAL A 174 10.82 -2.06 10.18
CA VAL A 174 10.93 -3.21 9.28
C VAL A 174 11.20 -2.79 7.85
N VAL A 175 10.65 -1.68 7.35
CA VAL A 175 10.86 -1.18 5.97
C VAL A 175 11.89 -0.04 5.87
N GLY A 176 12.15 0.62 7.00
CA GLY A 176 12.98 1.80 7.11
C GLY A 176 14.33 1.59 7.81
N ALA A 177 14.76 0.36 8.06
CA ALA A 177 16.01 0.03 8.74
C ALA A 177 17.26 0.54 8.02
N LYS A 178 18.32 0.80 8.79
CA LYS A 178 19.64 1.17 8.26
C LYS A 178 20.18 0.11 7.28
N ARG A 179 20.71 0.60 6.17
CA ARG A 179 21.39 -0.18 5.11
C ARG A 179 22.61 -0.92 5.69
N GLY A 180 22.95 -2.09 5.14
CA GLY A 180 24.25 -2.76 5.40
C GLY A 180 24.31 -3.92 6.41
N LYS A 181 23.20 -4.43 6.97
CA LYS A 181 23.21 -5.58 7.91
C LYS A 181 22.91 -6.99 7.37
N VAL A 182 22.45 -7.19 6.14
CA VAL A 182 22.06 -8.51 5.58
C VAL A 182 22.35 -8.58 4.08
N GLU A 183 23.08 -9.60 3.61
CA GLU A 183 23.60 -9.75 2.23
C GLU A 183 22.57 -9.59 1.07
N SER A 184 21.26 -9.56 1.34
CA SER A 184 20.18 -9.28 0.39
C SER A 184 19.76 -7.79 0.34
N HIS A 185 20.72 -6.87 0.20
CA HIS A 185 20.48 -5.42 0.38
C HIS A 185 19.70 -4.70 -0.71
N MET A 186 19.76 -5.15 -1.97
CA MET A 186 19.22 -4.36 -3.08
C MET A 186 17.70 -4.14 -2.98
N GLU A 187 16.96 -5.14 -2.51
CA GLU A 187 15.49 -5.05 -2.46
C GLU A 187 14.97 -4.14 -1.37
N TYR A 188 15.65 -4.21 -0.23
CA TYR A 188 15.38 -3.34 0.89
C TYR A 188 15.61 -1.89 0.50
N ASP A 189 16.77 -1.63 -0.09
CA ASP A 189 17.17 -0.29 -0.49
C ASP A 189 16.23 0.27 -1.56
N GLN A 190 15.81 -0.53 -2.55
CA GLN A 190 14.82 -0.11 -3.54
C GLN A 190 13.48 0.26 -2.91
N THR A 191 13.01 -0.53 -1.95
CA THR A 191 11.74 -0.30 -1.25
C THR A 191 11.80 0.95 -0.40
N LEU A 192 12.87 1.13 0.39
CA LEU A 192 13.13 2.34 1.16
C LEU A 192 13.23 3.57 0.25
N ASN A 193 14.03 3.50 -0.82
CA ASN A 193 14.17 4.61 -1.76
C ASN A 193 12.83 4.99 -2.40
N GLN A 194 11.99 4.01 -2.74
CA GLN A 194 10.66 4.30 -3.25
C GLN A 194 9.77 4.99 -2.21
N LEU A 195 9.84 4.59 -0.93
CA LEU A 195 9.12 5.26 0.13
C LEU A 195 9.59 6.72 0.29
N LEU A 196 10.90 6.98 0.21
CA LEU A 196 11.45 8.33 0.22
C LEU A 196 10.92 9.17 -0.94
N VAL A 197 10.83 8.59 -2.15
CA VAL A 197 10.26 9.27 -3.32
C VAL A 197 8.79 9.62 -3.12
N GLU A 198 7.99 8.71 -2.55
CA GLU A 198 6.59 9.01 -2.24
C GLU A 198 6.45 10.12 -1.19
N LEU A 199 7.30 10.12 -0.15
CA LEU A 199 7.31 11.16 0.88
C LEU A 199 7.71 12.52 0.32
N ASP A 200 8.78 12.58 -0.48
CA ASP A 200 9.26 13.82 -1.11
C ASP A 200 8.23 14.36 -2.14
N GLY A 201 7.43 13.48 -2.75
CA GLY A 201 6.41 13.82 -3.75
C GLY A 201 5.02 14.16 -3.23
N ILE A 202 4.83 14.29 -1.91
CA ILE A 202 3.53 14.63 -1.30
C ILE A 202 3.04 16.02 -1.75
N GLU A 203 3.97 16.98 -1.91
CA GLU A 203 3.65 18.38 -2.22
C GLU A 203 3.25 18.62 -3.69
N ASP A 204 3.73 17.79 -4.62
CA ASP A 204 3.61 18.03 -6.06
C ASP A 204 2.22 17.67 -6.63
N MET A 205 1.42 16.89 -5.91
CA MET A 205 0.13 16.39 -6.39
C MET A 205 -1.04 17.19 -5.79
N GLN A 206 -1.66 18.04 -6.62
CA GLN A 206 -2.67 19.02 -6.19
C GLN A 206 -4.10 18.48 -6.00
N ASP A 207 -4.37 17.19 -6.22
CA ASP A 207 -5.74 16.65 -6.23
C ASP A 207 -6.22 16.15 -4.86
N VAL A 208 -5.36 15.47 -4.11
CA VAL A 208 -5.64 14.86 -2.80
C VAL A 208 -4.50 15.17 -1.85
N LYS A 209 -4.82 15.77 -0.70
CA LYS A 209 -3.86 16.00 0.39
C LYS A 209 -3.52 14.67 1.05
N LEU A 210 -2.25 14.28 1.00
CA LEU A 210 -1.77 13.10 1.71
C LEU A 210 -1.18 13.48 3.06
N PHE A 211 -1.63 12.82 4.11
CA PHE A 211 -0.98 12.80 5.42
C PHE A 211 -0.31 11.44 5.58
N VAL A 212 0.96 11.40 5.95
CA VAL A 212 1.67 10.13 6.19
C VAL A 212 2.01 10.01 7.66
N LEU A 213 1.56 8.92 8.29
CA LEU A 213 1.93 8.57 9.65
C LEU A 213 2.72 7.27 9.64
N GLY A 214 3.92 7.30 10.21
CA GLY A 214 4.71 6.10 10.51
C GLY A 214 4.53 5.71 11.97
N ALA A 215 4.62 4.42 12.30
CA ALA A 215 4.77 3.97 13.67
C ALA A 215 5.96 3.04 13.81
N THR A 216 6.75 3.22 14.88
CA THR A 216 7.88 2.36 15.19
C THR A 216 8.00 2.12 16.69
N ASN A 217 8.53 0.95 17.05
CA ASN A 217 8.97 0.67 18.41
C ASN A 217 10.47 0.95 18.60
N ARG A 218 11.21 1.14 17.50
CA ARG A 218 12.68 1.19 17.44
C ARG A 218 13.17 2.24 16.46
N ALA A 219 13.08 3.51 16.84
CA ALA A 219 13.60 4.60 16.01
C ALA A 219 15.12 4.53 15.81
N ASP A 220 15.85 3.89 16.74
CA ASP A 220 17.30 3.64 16.65
C ASP A 220 17.71 2.85 15.40
N LEU A 221 16.80 2.03 14.88
CA LEU A 221 17.03 1.21 13.70
C LEU A 221 16.76 1.93 12.39
N LEU A 222 16.05 3.06 12.40
CA LEU A 222 15.64 3.74 11.17
C LEU A 222 16.84 4.37 10.44
N ASP A 223 16.78 4.35 9.12
CA ASP A 223 17.68 5.06 8.22
C ASP A 223 17.49 6.56 8.42
N ASP A 224 18.60 7.27 8.66
CA ASP A 224 18.60 8.71 8.93
C ASP A 224 17.98 9.51 7.77
N ALA A 225 17.93 8.95 6.56
CA ALA A 225 17.22 9.54 5.43
C ALA A 225 15.72 9.74 5.69
N LEU A 226 15.07 8.86 6.46
CA LEU A 226 13.65 8.99 6.80
C LEU A 226 13.39 10.15 7.77
N LEU A 227 14.36 10.46 8.63
CA LEU A 227 14.28 11.47 9.68
C LEU A 227 14.80 12.86 9.23
N ARG A 228 15.03 13.04 7.93
CA ARG A 228 15.44 14.35 7.39
C ARG A 228 14.25 15.30 7.31
N PRO A 229 14.45 16.61 7.57
CA PRO A 229 13.38 17.60 7.53
C PRO A 229 12.56 17.58 6.22
N GLY A 230 11.25 17.52 6.36
CA GLY A 230 10.29 17.36 5.26
C GLY A 230 10.00 15.91 4.83
N ARG A 231 10.50 14.92 5.58
CA ARG A 231 10.04 13.53 5.54
C ARG A 231 9.32 13.25 6.85
N PHE A 232 9.84 12.41 7.74
CA PHE A 232 9.29 12.28 9.08
C PHE A 232 9.93 13.31 10.03
N ASP A 233 9.09 14.14 10.63
CA ASP A 233 9.40 15.05 11.74
C ASP A 233 8.55 14.70 12.98
#